data_AF-A0A256XR42-F1
#
_entry.id   AF-A0A256XR42-F1
#
_cell.length_a   1.000
_cell.length_b   1.000
_cell.length_c   1.000
_cell.angle_alpha   90.00
_cell.angle_beta   90.00
_cell.angle_gamma   90.00
#
_symmetry.space_group_name_H-M   'P 1'
#
loop_
_entity.id
_entity.type
_entity.pdbx_description
1 polymer ?
#
loop_
_entity_poly.entity_id
_entity_poly.type
_entity_poly.pdbx_seq_one_letter_code
_entity_poly.pdbx_strand_id
1 'polypeptide(L)'
;MSIEPPKPIVKIPVKRRDYGKGVKIRVGRGFSLGELKAAGLSEYEARKIGIYVDKNRKSVHDENVKALKEWKEKVKTIGEKIESTFPKVIIVKRDLRRVFKGKTAAGRRVRGLLSIKYRYTHNYKWKRKNRERKLKKRHEAARHKGGH
;
A
#
# COMPACT_ATOMS: atom_id res chain seq x y z
N MET A 1 -12.01 16.29 7.84
CA MET A 1 -10.88 15.96 8.76
C MET A 1 -10.44 14.54 8.45
N SER A 2 -9.15 14.26 8.29
CA SER A 2 -8.69 12.88 8.06
C SER A 2 -8.86 12.06 9.33
N ILE A 3 -9.73 11.05 9.28
CA ILE A 3 -9.97 10.13 10.39
C ILE A 3 -8.86 9.07 10.37
N GLU A 4 -7.94 9.16 11.33
CA GLU A 4 -6.82 8.23 11.49
C GLU A 4 -7.19 7.05 12.40
N PRO A 5 -6.76 5.82 12.07
CA PRO A 5 -6.99 4.64 12.89
C PRO A 5 -6.23 4.72 14.22
N PRO A 6 -6.75 4.09 15.29
CA PRO A 6 -6.07 4.06 16.58
C PRO A 6 -4.72 3.35 16.47
N LYS A 7 -3.74 3.82 17.24
CA LYS A 7 -2.42 3.21 17.32
C LYS A 7 -2.38 2.20 18.47
N PRO A 8 -1.84 0.98 18.25
CA PRO A 8 -1.80 -0.05 19.29
C PRO A 8 -0.76 0.29 20.35
N ILE A 9 -1.11 0.10 21.61
CA ILE A 9 -0.26 0.30 22.78
C ILE A 9 0.38 -1.04 23.17
N VAL A 10 1.70 -1.06 23.37
CA VAL A 10 2.46 -2.30 23.69
C VAL A 10 3.49 -2.03 24.76
N LYS A 11 3.66 -2.99 25.68
CA LYS A 11 4.71 -2.98 26.69
C LYS A 11 6.10 -3.19 26.06
N ILE A 12 7.08 -2.38 26.47
CA ILE A 12 8.48 -2.52 26.05
C ILE A 12 9.08 -3.74 26.77
N PRO A 13 9.80 -4.63 26.07
CA PRO A 13 10.52 -5.71 26.71
C PRO A 13 11.59 -5.14 27.66
N VAL A 14 11.56 -5.58 28.91
CA VAL A 14 12.50 -5.13 29.94
C VAL A 14 13.67 -6.09 30.06
N LYS A 15 14.88 -5.53 30.27
CA LYS A 15 16.07 -6.33 30.58
C LYS A 15 15.96 -6.87 32.01
N ARG A 16 16.57 -8.04 32.26
CA ARG A 16 16.52 -8.72 33.58
C ARG A 16 16.87 -7.81 34.76
N ARG A 17 17.91 -6.99 34.60
CA ARG A 17 18.39 -6.04 35.63
C ARG A 17 17.40 -4.92 35.98
N ASP A 18 16.40 -4.69 35.14
CA ASP A 18 15.42 -3.62 35.27
C ASP A 18 14.02 -4.16 35.65
N TYR A 19 13.93 -5.44 36.03
CA TYR A 19 12.72 -5.99 36.63
C TYR A 19 12.37 -5.23 37.93
N GLY A 20 11.09 -4.93 38.13
CA GLY A 20 10.59 -4.16 39.27
C GLY A 20 10.50 -2.65 39.07
N LYS A 21 11.21 -2.06 38.10
CA LYS A 21 11.21 -0.61 37.84
C LYS A 21 10.01 -0.10 37.01
N GLY A 22 8.95 -0.90 36.93
CA GLY A 22 7.78 -0.63 36.08
C GLY A 22 8.01 -0.92 34.59
N VAL A 23 6.92 -1.24 33.89
CA VAL A 23 6.99 -1.58 32.46
C VAL A 23 6.67 -0.35 31.63
N LYS A 24 7.64 0.12 30.85
CA LYS A 24 7.44 1.22 29.91
C LYS A 24 6.56 0.78 28.74
N ILE A 25 5.83 1.73 28.17
CA ILE A 25 4.88 1.51 27.08
C ILE A 25 5.38 2.21 25.81
N ARG A 26 5.08 1.64 24.64
CA ARG A 26 5.36 2.22 23.32
C ARG A 26 4.21 1.97 22.35
N VAL A 27 4.23 2.69 21.23
CA VAL A 27 3.37 2.38 20.09
C VAL A 27 3.87 1.13 19.36
N GLY A 28 2.98 0.17 19.14
CA GLY A 28 3.23 -1.06 18.39
C GLY A 28 3.11 -0.88 16.88
N ARG A 29 3.51 -1.93 16.13
CA ARG A 29 3.37 -1.97 14.66
C ARG A 29 1.92 -2.15 14.19
N GLY A 30 1.15 -2.97 14.89
CA GLY A 30 -0.23 -3.32 14.56
C GLY A 30 -0.93 -3.98 15.75
N PHE A 31 -2.23 -4.24 15.65
CA PHE A 31 -3.01 -4.95 16.67
C PHE A 31 -2.81 -6.46 16.54
N SER A 32 -2.89 -7.18 17.66
CA SER A 32 -2.78 -8.64 17.66
C SER A 32 -4.08 -9.29 17.17
N LEU A 33 -3.99 -10.54 16.69
CA LEU A 33 -5.18 -11.31 16.31
C LEU A 33 -6.13 -11.53 17.50
N GLY A 34 -5.58 -11.66 18.72
CA GLY A 34 -6.39 -11.80 19.94
C GLY A 34 -7.19 -10.54 20.25
N GLU A 35 -6.58 -9.36 20.13
CA GLU A 35 -7.27 -8.07 20.31
C GLU A 35 -8.38 -7.86 19.28
N LEU A 36 -8.11 -8.18 18.00
CA LEU A 36 -9.11 -8.08 16.93
C LEU A 36 -10.30 -9.02 17.18
N LYS A 37 -10.03 -10.26 17.58
CA LYS A 37 -11.08 -11.23 17.92
C LYS A 37 -11.93 -10.76 19.09
N ALA A 38 -11.31 -10.19 20.13
CA ALA A 38 -12.02 -9.62 21.28
C ALA A 38 -12.84 -8.36 20.92
N ALA A 39 -12.42 -7.59 19.91
CA ALA A 39 -13.18 -6.48 19.34
C ALA A 39 -14.25 -6.93 18.32
N GLY A 40 -14.33 -8.22 18.00
CA GLY A 40 -15.25 -8.76 17.00
C GLY A 40 -14.94 -8.28 15.59
N LEU A 41 -13.65 -8.26 15.22
CA LEU A 41 -13.14 -7.93 13.88
C LEU A 41 -12.34 -9.12 13.33
N SER A 42 -12.57 -9.45 12.06
CA SER A 42 -11.68 -10.34 11.30
C SER A 42 -10.39 -9.60 10.88
N GLU A 43 -9.30 -10.34 10.64
CA GLU A 43 -8.07 -9.78 10.07
C GLU A 43 -8.34 -9.00 8.78
N TYR A 44 -9.18 -9.58 7.91
CA TYR A 44 -9.51 -8.98 6.63
C TYR A 44 -10.28 -7.66 6.80
N GLU A 45 -11.27 -7.65 7.69
CA GLU A 45 -12.09 -6.48 7.98
C GLU A 45 -11.26 -5.36 8.61
N ALA A 46 -10.41 -5.69 9.58
CA ALA A 46 -9.52 -4.74 10.23
C ALA A 46 -8.63 -4.03 9.20
N ARG A 47 -7.99 -4.80 8.30
CA ARG A 47 -7.15 -4.24 7.23
C ARG A 47 -7.95 -3.44 6.21
N LYS A 48 -9.21 -3.82 5.94
CA LYS A 48 -10.11 -3.07 5.05
C LYS A 48 -10.47 -1.70 5.65
N ILE A 49 -10.62 -1.63 6.96
CA ILE A 49 -10.94 -0.41 7.73
C ILE A 49 -9.66 0.39 8.09
N GLY A 50 -8.51 0.04 7.51
CA GLY A 50 -7.27 0.81 7.65
C GLY A 50 -6.45 0.48 8.91
N ILE A 51 -6.85 -0.53 9.70
CA ILE A 51 -6.11 -0.96 10.88
C ILE A 51 -4.92 -1.84 10.48
N TYR A 52 -3.75 -1.52 11.03
CA TYR A 52 -2.56 -2.38 10.92
C TYR A 52 -2.68 -3.59 11.84
N VAL A 53 -2.39 -4.78 11.29
CA VAL A 53 -2.48 -6.05 12.02
C VAL A 53 -1.10 -6.69 12.13
N ASP A 54 -0.76 -7.15 13.33
CA ASP A 54 0.45 -7.90 13.65
C ASP A 54 0.09 -9.35 14.00
N LYS A 55 0.20 -10.25 13.00
CA LYS A 55 -0.17 -11.67 13.14
C LYS A 55 0.68 -12.43 14.16
N ASN A 56 1.91 -11.96 14.40
CA ASN A 56 2.88 -12.70 15.21
C ASN A 56 2.74 -12.36 16.71
N ARG A 57 2.12 -11.23 17.05
CA ARG A 57 1.93 -10.82 18.45
C ARG A 57 0.80 -11.63 19.09
N LYS A 58 1.07 -12.22 20.26
CA LYS A 58 0.08 -12.98 21.05
C LYS A 58 -0.46 -12.21 22.26
N SER A 59 0.16 -11.09 22.64
CA SER A 59 -0.31 -10.29 23.77
C SER A 59 -1.65 -9.63 23.47
N VAL A 60 -2.47 -9.53 24.51
CA VAL A 60 -3.77 -8.86 24.48
C VAL A 60 -3.77 -7.78 25.57
N HIS A 61 -4.19 -6.57 25.19
CA HIS A 61 -4.30 -5.43 26.09
C HIS A 61 -5.71 -4.86 25.99
N ASP A 62 -6.38 -4.69 27.14
CA ASP A 62 -7.78 -4.27 27.18
C ASP A 62 -7.99 -2.84 26.64
N GLU A 63 -7.01 -1.95 26.87
CA GLU A 63 -6.98 -0.60 26.30
C GLU A 63 -7.07 -0.62 24.78
N ASN A 64 -6.35 -1.53 24.12
CA ASN A 64 -6.38 -1.69 22.67
C ASN A 64 -7.73 -2.23 22.18
N VAL A 65 -8.32 -3.18 22.91
CA VAL A 65 -9.64 -3.75 22.56
C VAL A 65 -10.72 -2.67 22.65
N LYS A 66 -10.68 -1.82 23.68
CA LYS A 66 -11.61 -0.70 23.83
C LYS A 66 -11.45 0.30 22.67
N ALA A 67 -10.21 0.70 22.36
CA ALA A 67 -9.93 1.60 21.23
C ALA A 67 -10.41 1.03 19.88
N LEU A 68 -10.29 -0.28 19.67
CA LEU A 68 -10.79 -0.95 18.47
C LEU A 68 -12.32 -0.94 18.37
N LYS A 69 -13.03 -1.11 19.49
CA LYS A 69 -14.50 -1.04 19.53
C LYS A 69 -15.00 0.36 19.22
N GLU A 70 -14.42 1.38 19.88
CA GLU A 70 -14.73 2.80 19.62
C GLU A 70 -14.47 3.15 18.16
N TRP A 71 -13.35 2.67 17.59
CA TRP A 71 -13.04 2.87 16.19
C TRP A 71 -14.06 2.22 15.26
N LYS A 72 -14.47 0.97 15.54
CA LYS A 72 -15.48 0.25 14.76
C LYS A 72 -16.81 1.01 14.72
N GLU A 73 -17.24 1.56 15.85
CA GLU A 73 -18.46 2.37 15.93
C GLU A 73 -18.32 3.68 15.16
N LYS A 74 -17.20 4.39 15.36
CA LYS A 74 -16.89 5.63 14.64
C LYS A 74 -16.91 5.45 13.12
N VAL A 75 -16.32 4.37 12.61
CA VAL A 75 -16.31 4.02 11.19
C VAL A 75 -17.73 3.82 10.66
N LYS A 76 -18.58 3.14 11.43
CA LYS A 76 -19.97 2.84 11.06
C LYS A 76 -20.81 4.12 10.93
N THR A 77 -20.62 5.08 11.85
CA THR A 77 -21.37 6.34 11.87
C THR A 77 -21.02 7.25 10.70
N ILE A 78 -19.73 7.31 10.35
CA ILE A 78 -19.23 8.31 9.39
C ILE A 78 -19.55 7.89 7.95
N GLY A 79 -19.62 6.58 7.65
CA GLY A 79 -19.93 6.09 6.29
C GLY A 79 -18.89 6.46 5.23
N GLU A 80 -17.73 7.01 5.63
CA GLU A 80 -16.68 7.46 4.72
C GLU A 80 -15.83 6.30 4.21
N LYS A 81 -15.29 6.46 3.00
CA LYS A 81 -14.35 5.52 2.40
C LYS A 81 -12.98 5.66 3.07
N ILE A 82 -12.66 4.73 3.97
CA ILE A 82 -11.34 4.64 4.61
C ILE A 82 -10.37 3.92 3.67
N GLU A 83 -9.12 4.39 3.61
CA GLU A 83 -8.08 3.69 2.86
C GLU A 83 -7.71 2.38 3.57
N SER A 84 -7.80 1.27 2.84
CA SER A 84 -7.40 -0.03 3.35
C SER A 84 -5.88 -0.15 3.48
N THR A 85 -5.40 -0.89 4.49
CA THR A 85 -3.98 -1.22 4.71
C THR A 85 -3.47 -2.32 3.79
N PHE A 86 -4.29 -2.83 2.87
CA PHE A 86 -3.80 -3.78 1.87
C PHE A 86 -2.78 -3.10 0.95
N PRO A 87 -1.73 -3.82 0.52
CA PRO A 87 -0.84 -3.29 -0.50
C PRO A 87 -1.67 -3.00 -1.76
N LYS A 88 -1.52 -1.78 -2.31
CA LYS A 88 -2.20 -1.39 -3.54
C LYS A 88 -1.61 -2.23 -4.70
N VAL A 89 -2.32 -3.27 -5.11
CA VAL A 89 -1.91 -4.11 -6.25
C VAL A 89 -2.17 -3.34 -7.54
N ILE A 90 -1.10 -2.90 -8.19
CA ILE A 90 -1.20 -2.26 -9.50
C ILE A 90 -1.23 -3.36 -10.56
N ILE A 91 -2.43 -3.70 -11.04
CA ILE A 91 -2.60 -4.64 -12.15
C ILE A 91 -2.18 -3.93 -13.44
N VAL A 92 -0.92 -4.12 -13.83
CA VAL A 92 -0.45 -3.69 -15.15
C VAL A 92 -0.93 -4.74 -16.16
N LYS A 93 -1.64 -4.31 -17.22
CA LYS A 93 -2.07 -5.22 -18.30
C LYS A 93 -0.86 -6.00 -18.81
N ARG A 94 -0.99 -7.33 -18.85
CA ARG A 94 0.03 -8.19 -19.46
C ARG A 94 0.17 -7.80 -20.92
N ASP A 95 1.40 -7.71 -21.37
CA ASP A 95 1.75 -7.30 -22.73
C ASP A 95 1.58 -8.47 -23.71
N LEU A 96 0.33 -8.93 -23.85
CA LEU A 96 -0.08 -10.06 -24.66
C LEU A 96 -0.15 -9.64 -26.13
N ARG A 97 1.00 -9.62 -26.81
CA ARG A 97 1.22 -9.71 -28.30
C ARG A 97 2.52 -9.01 -28.71
N ARG A 98 3.62 -9.77 -28.71
CA ARG A 98 4.73 -9.77 -29.70
C ARG A 98 5.75 -10.80 -29.20
N VAL A 99 5.86 -11.93 -29.90
CA VAL A 99 6.79 -13.04 -29.55
C VAL A 99 8.24 -12.51 -29.44
N PHE A 100 8.59 -11.47 -30.20
CA PHE A 100 9.86 -10.77 -30.07
C PHE A 100 9.65 -9.24 -30.05
N LYS A 101 9.69 -8.62 -28.87
CA LYS A 101 9.68 -7.13 -28.74
C LYS A 101 11.01 -6.48 -29.10
N GLY A 102 11.93 -7.24 -29.72
CA GLY A 102 13.32 -6.83 -29.91
C GLY A 102 14.01 -6.50 -28.59
N LYS A 103 13.59 -7.10 -27.47
CA LYS A 103 14.21 -6.86 -26.15
C LYS A 103 15.51 -7.63 -25.95
N THR A 104 15.86 -8.55 -26.85
CA THR A 104 17.19 -9.15 -26.96
C THR A 104 18.23 -8.07 -27.28
N ALA A 105 19.50 -8.35 -27.01
CA ALA A 105 20.60 -7.42 -27.29
C ALA A 105 20.60 -6.95 -28.76
N ALA A 106 20.41 -7.88 -29.71
CA ALA A 106 20.30 -7.57 -31.14
C ALA A 106 19.10 -6.66 -31.46
N GLY A 107 17.92 -6.98 -30.94
CA GLY A 107 16.72 -6.16 -31.17
C GLY A 107 16.77 -4.78 -30.49
N ARG A 108 17.53 -4.62 -29.40
CA ARG A 108 17.79 -3.31 -28.77
C ARG A 108 18.77 -2.49 -29.61
N ARG A 109 19.72 -3.15 -30.26
CA ARG A 109 20.71 -2.54 -31.16
C ARG A 109 20.04 -1.98 -32.42
N VAL A 110 19.24 -2.80 -33.11
CA VAL A 110 18.51 -2.41 -34.34
C VAL A 110 17.59 -1.21 -34.11
N ARG A 111 17.01 -1.06 -32.92
CA ARG A 111 16.12 0.06 -32.58
C ARG A 111 16.84 1.31 -32.05
N GLY A 112 18.17 1.32 -32.06
CA GLY A 112 18.97 2.43 -31.53
C GLY A 112 18.88 2.60 -30.01
N LEU A 113 18.28 1.66 -29.27
CA LEU A 113 18.14 1.79 -27.82
C LEU A 113 19.48 1.64 -27.08
N LEU A 114 20.43 0.89 -27.67
CA LEU A 114 21.79 0.79 -27.15
C LEU A 114 22.61 2.06 -27.44
N SER A 115 22.46 2.68 -28.61
CA SER A 115 23.16 3.93 -28.95
C SER A 115 22.61 5.13 -28.19
N ILE A 116 21.29 5.18 -27.97
CA ILE A 116 20.64 6.24 -27.20
C ILE A 116 20.94 6.11 -25.70
N LYS A 117 21.39 4.94 -25.23
CA LYS A 117 21.82 4.58 -23.85
C LYS A 117 20.88 5.11 -22.76
N TYR A 118 21.02 6.39 -22.37
CA TYR A 118 20.21 7.08 -21.36
C TYR A 118 19.66 8.45 -21.81
N ARG A 119 19.94 8.94 -23.02
CA ARG A 119 19.57 10.31 -23.45
C ARG A 119 18.05 10.53 -23.60
N TYR A 120 17.27 9.46 -23.81
CA TYR A 120 15.81 9.47 -23.77
C TYR A 120 15.29 8.17 -23.16
N THR A 121 15.39 8.01 -21.84
CA THR A 121 14.90 6.77 -21.22
C THR A 121 13.39 6.64 -21.37
N HIS A 122 12.95 5.40 -21.61
CA HIS A 122 11.54 5.01 -21.56
C HIS A 122 10.90 5.46 -20.23
N ASN A 123 11.67 5.47 -19.13
CA ASN A 123 11.23 5.98 -17.83
C ASN A 123 10.78 7.45 -17.89
N TYR A 124 11.49 8.34 -18.61
CA TYR A 124 11.08 9.73 -18.74
C TYR A 124 9.82 9.88 -19.60
N LYS A 125 9.74 9.12 -20.70
CA LYS A 125 8.54 9.06 -21.57
C LYS A 125 7.31 8.53 -20.82
N TRP A 126 7.46 7.44 -20.04
CA TRP A 126 6.38 6.84 -19.24
C TRP A 126 6.01 7.69 -18.03
N LYS A 127 6.97 8.36 -17.36
CA LYS A 127 6.66 9.35 -16.32
C LYS A 127 5.88 10.53 -16.89
N ARG A 128 6.28 11.06 -18.05
CA ARG A 128 5.54 12.12 -18.77
C ARG A 128 4.14 11.66 -19.14
N LYS A 129 3.99 10.47 -19.75
CA LYS A 129 2.68 9.89 -20.12
C LYS A 129 1.78 9.60 -18.91
N ASN A 130 2.34 9.10 -17.81
CA ASN A 130 1.58 8.90 -16.57
C ASN A 130 1.13 10.22 -15.95
N ARG A 131 1.95 11.29 -16.04
CA ARG A 131 1.57 12.64 -15.61
C ARG A 131 0.47 13.23 -16.49
N GLU A 132 0.56 13.08 -17.80
CA GLU A 132 -0.48 13.51 -18.77
C GLU A 132 -1.82 12.80 -18.52
N ARG A 133 -1.81 11.48 -18.24
CA ARG A 133 -3.01 10.71 -17.88
C ARG A 133 -3.60 11.14 -16.54
N LYS A 134 -2.77 11.34 -15.50
CA LYS A 134 -3.23 11.87 -14.20
C LYS A 134 -3.87 13.25 -14.34
N LEU A 135 -3.31 14.12 -15.20
CA LEU A 135 -3.82 15.46 -15.49
C LEU A 135 -4.97 15.48 -16.52
N LYS A 136 -5.42 14.32 -17.01
CA LYS A 136 -6.46 14.17 -18.05
C LYS A 136 -6.27 15.09 -19.27
N LYS A 137 -5.04 15.35 -19.69
CA LYS A 137 -4.78 16.13 -20.91
C LYS A 137 -5.34 15.36 -22.13
N ARG A 138 -6.27 15.95 -22.88
CA ARG A 138 -6.81 15.39 -24.13
C ARG A 138 -5.71 15.32 -25.19
N HIS A 139 -4.96 14.22 -25.30
CA HIS A 139 -4.13 13.99 -26.50
C HIS A 139 -3.64 12.54 -26.64
N GLU A 140 -4.54 11.62 -27.03
CA GLU A 140 -4.15 10.35 -27.69
C GLU A 140 -4.98 10.05 -28.96
N ALA A 141 -5.80 10.99 -29.45
CA ALA A 141 -6.70 10.80 -30.60
C ALA A 141 -6.39 11.75 -31.78
N ALA A 142 -5.13 11.87 -32.16
CA ALA A 142 -4.77 12.39 -33.48
C ALA A 142 -3.67 11.51 -34.07
N ARG A 143 -4.03 10.25 -34.37
CA ARG A 143 -3.30 9.51 -35.39
C ARG A 143 -4.05 9.74 -36.69
N HIS A 144 -3.41 10.52 -37.55
CA HIS A 144 -3.61 10.58 -38.98
C HIS A 144 -4.21 9.26 -39.51
N LYS A 145 -5.34 9.33 -40.23
CA LYS A 145 -5.69 8.30 -41.21
C LYS A 145 -4.49 8.20 -42.15
N GLY A 146 -3.92 6.99 -42.28
CA GLY A 146 -3.01 6.69 -43.38
C GLY A 146 -3.80 6.84 -44.67
N GLY A 147 -3.43 7.82 -45.49
CA GLY A 147 -3.76 7.83 -46.90
C GLY A 147 -2.71 6.98 -47.64
N HIS A 148 -3.20 6.17 -48.58
CA HIS A 148 -2.43 5.85 -49.78
C HIS A 148 -2.66 6.96 -50.79
#